data_AF-A0A972XFG5-F1
#
_entry.id   AF-A0A972XFG5-F1
#
_cell.length_a   1.000
_cell.length_b   1.000
_cell.length_c   1.000
_cell.angle_alpha   90.00
_cell.angle_beta   90.00
_cell.angle_gamma   90.00
#
_symmetry.space_group_name_H-M   'P 1'
#
loop_
_entity.id
_entity.type
_entity.pdbx_description
1 polymer ?
#
loop_
_entity_poly.entity_id
_entity_poly.type
_entity_poly.pdbx_seq_one_letter_code
_entity_poly.pdbx_strand_id
1 'polypeptide(L)'
;MTDEATSIDPAVIERLLGRAMLGDAPLTRVILAPFTGEPLYSLPLSGAPEVQRAVELARTAQVEWAARSVRERCRIVLAFHDLVLKRRDTALDIVQLETGKARRDALEELLDVLVTARHYARDARRLLRTTRH
;
A
#
# COMPACT_ATOMS: atom_id res chain seq x y z
N MET A 1 22.26 21.40 12.63
CA MET A 1 22.36 20.15 11.85
C MET A 1 20.94 19.63 11.77
N THR A 2 20.22 20.03 10.71
CA THR A 2 18.76 19.89 10.60
C THR A 2 18.37 18.48 10.18
N ASP A 3 17.88 17.72 11.16
CA ASP A 3 16.67 16.87 11.21
C ASP A 3 15.96 16.38 9.92
N GLU A 4 16.67 16.15 8.82
CA GLU A 4 16.05 15.72 7.56
C GLU A 4 15.78 14.20 7.51
N ALA A 5 16.39 13.41 8.40
CA ALA A 5 16.31 11.95 8.41
C ALA A 5 15.20 11.37 9.32
N THR A 6 14.45 12.22 10.03
CA THR A 6 13.55 11.78 11.12
C THR A 6 12.06 11.96 10.80
N SER A 7 11.69 12.57 9.66
CA SER A 7 10.30 12.92 9.36
C SER A 7 9.87 12.62 7.92
N ILE A 8 8.60 12.26 7.76
CA ILE A 8 7.95 12.13 6.45
C ILE A 8 7.32 13.48 6.12
N ASP A 9 7.43 13.92 4.86
CA ASP A 9 6.75 15.13 4.37
C ASP A 9 5.26 15.15 4.81
N PRO A 10 4.82 16.16 5.58
CA PRO A 10 3.42 16.27 6.03
C PRO A 10 2.40 16.22 4.89
N ALA A 11 2.73 16.76 3.71
CA ALA A 11 1.84 16.71 2.54
C ALA A 11 1.72 15.29 1.96
N VAL A 12 2.75 14.45 2.14
CA VAL A 12 2.68 13.02 1.83
C VAL A 12 1.77 12.31 2.82
N ILE A 13 1.95 12.57 4.12
CA ILE A 13 1.10 11.99 5.19
C ILE A 13 -0.36 12.36 4.95
N GLU A 14 -0.69 13.64 4.82
CA GLU A 14 -2.07 14.13 4.63
C GLU A 14 -2.72 13.44 3.43
N ARG A 15 -2.01 13.38 2.30
CA ARG A 15 -2.50 12.74 1.07
C ARG A 15 -2.74 11.24 1.25
N LEU A 16 -1.89 10.53 2.01
CA LEU A 16 -2.03 9.10 2.25
C LEU A 16 -3.15 8.82 3.27
N LEU A 17 -3.23 9.59 4.36
CA LEU A 17 -4.30 9.48 5.35
C LEU A 17 -5.67 9.76 4.73
N GLY A 18 -5.78 10.75 3.83
CA GLY A 18 -7.00 11.03 3.08
C GLY A 18 -7.45 9.90 2.14
N ARG A 19 -6.62 8.86 1.93
CA ARG A 19 -6.94 7.66 1.15
C ARG A 19 -7.05 6.39 1.99
N ALA A 20 -6.66 6.45 3.27
CA ALA A 20 -6.54 5.28 4.13
C ALA A 20 -7.89 4.76 4.64
N MET A 21 -8.96 5.57 4.55
CA MET A 21 -10.26 5.22 5.12
C MET A 21 -11.45 5.63 4.25
N LEU A 22 -12.57 4.95 4.49
CA LEU A 22 -13.87 5.24 3.88
C LEU A 22 -14.84 5.73 4.96
N GLY A 23 -15.05 7.04 5.02
CA GLY A 23 -15.87 7.70 6.04
C GLY A 23 -15.03 8.30 7.17
N ASP A 24 -15.71 8.78 8.19
CA ASP A 24 -15.09 9.46 9.33
C ASP A 24 -14.75 8.46 10.43
N ALA A 25 -13.48 8.40 10.82
CA ALA A 25 -13.04 7.57 11.93
C ALA A 25 -13.17 8.36 13.25
N PRO A 26 -13.99 7.92 14.20
CA PRO A 26 -14.03 8.57 15.52
C PRO A 26 -12.77 8.29 16.34
N LEU A 27 -12.00 7.25 15.99
CA LEU A 27 -10.82 6.81 16.71
C LEU A 27 -9.57 6.96 15.84
N THR A 28 -8.50 7.44 16.45
CA THR A 28 -7.19 7.51 15.84
C THR A 28 -6.15 6.91 16.79
N ARG A 29 -5.05 6.43 16.23
CA ARG A 29 -3.89 5.93 16.98
C ARG A 29 -2.65 6.69 16.54
N VAL A 30 -1.95 7.28 17.50
CA VAL A 30 -0.65 7.88 17.27
C VAL A 30 0.36 6.78 16.92
N ILE A 31 0.98 6.91 15.76
CA ILE A 31 2.12 6.08 15.34
C ILE A 31 3.38 6.79 15.79
N LEU A 32 4.24 6.06 16.50
CA LEU A 32 5.50 6.58 17.04
C LEU A 32 6.67 6.03 16.23
N ALA A 33 7.70 6.85 16.03
CA ALA A 33 8.97 6.39 15.48
C ALA A 33 9.66 5.46 16.51
N PRO A 34 9.97 4.20 16.19
CA PRO A 34 10.52 3.26 17.18
C PRO A 34 11.87 3.71 17.78
N PHE A 35 12.65 4.49 17.04
CA PHE A 35 13.99 4.89 17.45
C PHE A 35 14.03 6.13 18.35
N THR A 36 13.04 7.02 18.25
CA THR A 36 12.98 8.28 19.03
C THR A 36 11.81 8.29 20.02
N GLY A 37 10.77 7.50 19.79
CA GLY A 37 9.51 7.56 20.53
C GLY A 37 8.63 8.75 20.15
N GLU A 38 9.04 9.57 19.18
CA GLU A 38 8.31 10.76 18.77
C GLU A 38 7.11 10.42 17.86
N PRO A 39 6.02 11.19 17.91
CA PRO A 39 4.89 11.03 17.00
C PRO A 39 5.26 11.24 15.53
N LEU A 40 4.96 10.27 14.68
CA LEU A 40 5.03 10.40 13.22
C LEU A 40 3.75 10.99 12.64
N TYR A 41 2.60 10.38 12.97
CA TYR A 41 1.28 10.82 12.54
C TYR A 41 0.17 10.12 13.34
N SER A 42 -1.08 10.58 13.21
CA SER A 42 -2.24 9.91 13.79
C SER A 42 -2.97 9.09 12.73
N LEU A 43 -2.94 7.76 12.87
CA LEU A 43 -3.60 6.84 11.94
C LEU A 43 -5.06 6.66 12.33
N PRO A 44 -6.03 6.94 11.44
CA PRO A 44 -7.42 6.70 11.72
C PRO A 44 -7.71 5.18 11.75
N LEU A 45 -8.58 4.75 12.64
CA LEU A 45 -8.90 3.34 12.85
C LEU A 45 -10.30 3.02 12.32
N SER A 46 -10.36 2.13 11.33
CA SER A 46 -11.63 1.63 10.80
C SER A 46 -12.38 0.78 11.82
N GLY A 47 -13.64 1.13 12.09
CA GLY A 47 -14.57 0.31 12.83
C GLY A 47 -15.30 -0.69 11.93
N ALA A 48 -16.20 -1.47 12.54
CA ALA A 48 -17.01 -2.44 11.80
C ALA A 48 -17.84 -1.81 10.65
N PRO A 49 -18.48 -0.63 10.82
CA PRO A 49 -19.23 0.00 9.73
C PRO A 49 -18.36 0.43 8.55
N GLU A 50 -17.17 0.98 8.79
CA GLU A 50 -16.26 1.41 7.73
C GLU A 50 -15.71 0.20 6.96
N VAL A 51 -15.39 -0.88 7.66
CA VAL A 51 -14.98 -2.15 7.03
C VAL A 51 -16.11 -2.72 6.17
N GLN A 52 -17.35 -2.74 6.67
CA GLN A 52 -18.51 -3.20 5.91
C GLN A 52 -18.68 -2.39 4.61
N ARG A 53 -18.57 -1.05 4.69
CA ARG A 53 -18.64 -0.17 3.53
C ARG A 53 -17.50 -0.42 2.54
N ALA A 54 -16.28 -0.68 3.02
CA ALA A 54 -15.14 -1.04 2.18
C ALA A 54 -15.37 -2.33 1.39
N VAL A 55 -15.93 -3.35 2.05
CA VAL A 55 -16.28 -4.62 1.42
C VAL A 55 -17.38 -4.45 0.38
N GLU A 56 -18.42 -3.67 0.67
CA GLU A 56 -19.50 -3.37 -0.28
C GLU A 56 -18.98 -2.65 -1.52
N LEU A 57 -18.14 -1.63 -1.34
CA LEU A 57 -17.49 -0.93 -2.45
C LEU A 57 -16.64 -1.88 -3.30
N ALA A 58 -15.85 -2.74 -2.65
CA ALA A 58 -15.03 -3.73 -3.33
C ALA A 58 -15.87 -4.74 -4.12
N ARG A 59 -17.01 -5.19 -3.58
CA ARG A 59 -17.95 -6.09 -4.28
C ARG A 59 -18.52 -5.44 -5.54
N THR A 60 -18.92 -4.17 -5.46
CA THR A 60 -19.40 -3.43 -6.64
C THR A 60 -18.30 -3.28 -7.69
N ALA A 61 -17.09 -2.86 -7.29
CA ALA A 61 -15.96 -2.69 -8.21
C ALA A 61 -15.47 -4.03 -8.82
N GLN A 62 -15.65 -5.14 -8.10
CA GLN A 62 -15.22 -6.46 -8.54
C GLN A 62 -15.91 -6.89 -9.84
N VAL A 63 -17.17 -6.50 -10.07
CA VAL A 63 -17.91 -6.82 -11.30
C VAL A 63 -17.18 -6.27 -12.52
N GLU A 64 -16.83 -4.98 -12.51
CA GLU A 64 -16.10 -4.37 -13.61
C GLU A 64 -14.66 -4.91 -13.73
N TRP A 65 -14.01 -5.22 -12.61
CA TRP A 65 -12.66 -5.79 -12.61
C TRP A 65 -12.64 -7.20 -13.23
N ALA A 66 -13.64 -8.01 -12.94
CA ALA A 66 -13.79 -9.35 -13.49
C ALA A 66 -14.05 -9.33 -15.00
N ALA A 67 -14.84 -8.36 -15.47
CA ALA A 67 -15.15 -8.16 -16.89
C ALA A 67 -13.93 -7.74 -17.74
N ARG A 68 -12.91 -7.11 -17.13
CA ARG A 68 -11.67 -6.75 -17.84
C ARG A 68 -10.94 -7.99 -18.33
N SER A 69 -10.29 -7.90 -19.48
CA SER A 69 -9.46 -9.00 -19.98
C SER A 69 -8.24 -9.23 -19.08
N VAL A 70 -7.71 -10.46 -19.07
CA VAL A 70 -6.45 -10.78 -18.36
C VAL A 70 -5.33 -9.83 -18.79
N ARG A 71 -5.25 -9.49 -20.08
CA ARG A 71 -4.25 -8.57 -20.62
C ARG A 71 -4.34 -7.17 -19.99
N GLU A 72 -5.56 -6.65 -19.82
CA GLU A 72 -5.77 -5.34 -19.21
C GLU A 72 -5.42 -5.34 -17.73
N ARG A 73 -5.84 -6.38 -16.99
CA ARG A 73 -5.46 -6.53 -15.58
C ARG A 73 -3.95 -6.59 -15.41
N CYS A 74 -3.24 -7.34 -16.26
CA CYS A 74 -1.78 -7.39 -16.23
C CYS A 74 -1.15 -6.02 -16.47
N ARG A 75 -1.68 -5.23 -17.41
CA ARG A 75 -1.19 -3.86 -17.67
C ARG A 75 -1.33 -2.97 -16.44
N ILE A 76 -2.47 -3.06 -15.75
CA ILE A 76 -2.72 -2.27 -14.53
C ILE A 76 -1.75 -2.69 -13.40
N VAL A 77 -1.54 -3.99 -13.20
CA VAL A 77 -0.61 -4.50 -12.17
C VAL A 77 0.85 -4.12 -12.49
N LEU A 78 1.26 -4.14 -13.77
CA LEU A 78 2.59 -3.67 -14.17
C LEU A 78 2.76 -2.16 -14.04
N ALA A 79 1.71 -1.38 -14.32
CA ALA A 79 1.72 0.06 -14.05
C ALA A 79 1.87 0.34 -12.55
N PHE A 80 1.22 -0.45 -11.68
CA PHE A 80 1.43 -0.39 -10.23
C PHE A 80 2.88 -0.71 -9.85
N HIS A 81 3.46 -1.80 -10.38
CA HIS A 81 4.89 -2.12 -10.19
C HIS A 81 5.80 -0.93 -10.54
N ASP A 82 5.61 -0.33 -11.72
CA ASP A 82 6.45 0.77 -12.17
C ASP A 82 6.29 2.02 -11.30
N LEU A 83 5.07 2.28 -10.81
CA LEU A 83 4.80 3.38 -9.87
C LEU A 83 5.46 3.16 -8.51
N VAL A 84 5.43 1.94 -7.97
CA VAL A 84 6.10 1.60 -6.70
C VAL A 84 7.60 1.75 -6.85
N LEU A 85 8.19 1.23 -7.94
CA LEU A 85 9.62 1.36 -8.22
C LEU A 85 10.03 2.82 -8.38
N LYS A 86 9.24 3.62 -9.10
CA LYS A 86 9.48 5.05 -9.29
C LYS A 86 9.43 5.85 -7.97
N ARG A 87 8.63 5.40 -7.00
CA ARG A 87 8.43 6.05 -5.69
C ARG A 87 9.14 5.32 -4.55
N ARG A 88 10.12 4.46 -4.87
CA ARG A 88 10.78 3.61 -3.87
C ARG A 88 11.36 4.38 -2.70
N ASP A 89 11.97 5.54 -2.93
CA ASP A 89 12.69 6.25 -1.87
C ASP A 89 11.71 6.70 -0.79
N THR A 90 10.58 7.29 -1.18
CA THR A 90 9.49 7.62 -0.25
C THR A 90 8.95 6.39 0.48
N ALA A 91 8.78 5.25 -0.21
CA ALA A 91 8.30 4.03 0.44
C ALA A 91 9.31 3.49 1.46
N LEU A 92 10.60 3.53 1.14
CA LEU A 92 11.67 3.13 2.05
C LEU A 92 11.73 4.05 3.27
N ASP A 93 11.63 5.36 3.08
CA ASP A 93 11.66 6.32 4.19
C ASP A 93 10.50 6.08 5.15
N ILE A 94 9.29 5.83 4.63
CA ILE A 94 8.11 5.48 5.44
C ILE A 94 8.36 4.17 6.23
N VAL A 95 8.75 3.09 5.55
CA VAL A 95 8.97 1.79 6.21
C VAL A 95 10.05 1.89 7.28
N GLN A 96 11.15 2.58 7.00
CA GLN A 96 12.23 2.76 7.97
C GLN A 96 11.75 3.55 9.20
N LEU A 97 11.01 4.64 9.01
CA LEU A 97 10.53 5.47 10.11
C LEU A 97 9.48 4.75 10.96
N GLU A 98 8.58 3.99 10.35
CA GLU A 98 7.52 3.28 11.06
C GLU A 98 8.00 2.01 11.78
N THR A 99 9.01 1.33 11.23
CA THR A 99 9.45 0.02 11.73
C THR A 99 10.81 0.02 12.41
N GLY A 100 11.62 1.07 12.21
CA GLY A 100 13.00 1.15 12.69
C GLY A 100 13.98 0.22 11.96
N LYS A 101 13.56 -0.43 10.86
CA LYS A 101 14.41 -1.34 10.10
C LYS A 101 15.55 -0.62 9.37
N ALA A 102 16.64 -1.36 9.16
CA ALA A 102 17.72 -0.90 8.29
C ALA A 102 17.20 -0.72 6.85
N ARG A 103 17.75 0.24 6.10
CA ARG A 103 17.27 0.56 4.73
C ARG A 103 17.33 -0.65 3.80
N ARG A 104 18.32 -1.52 3.98
CA ARG A 104 18.43 -2.75 3.22
C ARG A 104 17.26 -3.70 3.49
N ASP A 105 16.88 -3.87 4.75
CA ASP A 105 15.78 -4.75 5.12
C ASP A 105 14.43 -4.18 4.66
N ALA A 106 14.26 -2.85 4.71
CA ALA A 106 13.11 -2.16 4.09
C ALA A 106 13.07 -2.33 2.56
N LEU A 107 14.24 -2.36 1.91
CA LEU A 107 14.35 -2.63 0.48
C LEU A 107 13.95 -4.06 0.13
N GLU A 108 14.29 -5.04 0.95
CA GLU A 108 13.84 -6.42 0.76
C GLU A 108 12.31 -6.51 0.76
N GLU A 109 11.61 -5.86 1.70
CA GLU A 109 10.14 -5.80 1.70
C GLU A 109 9.56 -5.12 0.45
N LEU A 110 10.18 -4.04 -0.01
CA LEU A 110 9.74 -3.35 -1.23
C LEU A 110 9.94 -4.24 -2.47
N LEU A 111 11.06 -4.96 -2.54
CA LEU A 111 11.35 -5.90 -3.62
C LEU A 111 10.32 -7.02 -3.68
N ASP A 112 9.83 -7.51 -2.54
CA ASP A 112 8.76 -8.53 -2.51
C ASP A 112 7.49 -8.03 -3.20
N VAL A 113 7.09 -6.77 -2.97
CA VAL A 113 5.93 -6.16 -3.66
C VAL A 113 6.16 -6.12 -5.17
N LEU A 114 7.34 -5.69 -5.61
CA LEU A 114 7.69 -5.56 -7.03
C LEU A 114 7.75 -6.93 -7.72
N VAL A 115 8.44 -7.90 -7.12
CA VAL A 115 8.57 -9.26 -7.64
C VAL A 115 7.21 -9.93 -7.70
N THR A 116 6.38 -9.78 -6.67
CA THR A 116 5.02 -10.34 -6.62
C THR A 116 4.14 -9.79 -7.74
N ALA A 117 4.11 -8.46 -7.91
CA ALA A 117 3.34 -7.82 -8.98
C ALA A 117 3.80 -8.30 -10.36
N ARG A 118 5.11 -8.35 -10.60
CA ARG A 118 5.69 -8.81 -11.87
C ARG A 118 5.42 -10.30 -12.10
N HIS A 119 5.54 -11.14 -11.08
CA HIS A 119 5.29 -12.58 -11.15
C HIS A 119 3.85 -12.84 -11.57
N TYR A 120 2.87 -12.27 -10.86
CA TYR A 120 1.46 -12.47 -11.18
C TYR A 120 1.08 -11.91 -12.54
N ALA A 121 1.60 -10.75 -12.94
CA ALA A 121 1.34 -10.21 -14.27
C ALA A 121 1.92 -11.09 -15.40
N ARG A 122 3.12 -11.64 -15.21
CA ARG A 122 3.76 -12.54 -16.19
C ARG A 122 3.02 -13.87 -16.29
N ASP A 123 2.66 -14.44 -15.15
CA ASP A 123 2.12 -15.80 -15.06
C ASP A 123 0.58 -15.84 -15.11
N ALA A 124 -0.11 -14.68 -15.14
CA ALA A 124 -1.57 -14.58 -15.05
C ALA A 124 -2.31 -15.52 -16.01
N ARG A 125 -1.85 -15.64 -17.26
CA ARG A 125 -2.51 -16.54 -18.24
C ARG A 125 -2.44 -18.00 -17.82
N ARG A 126 -1.32 -18.42 -17.24
CA ARG A 126 -1.12 -19.79 -16.74
C ARG A 126 -1.95 -20.02 -15.47
N LEU A 127 -1.89 -19.07 -14.53
CA LEU A 127 -2.55 -19.16 -13.23
C LEU A 127 -4.08 -19.09 -13.32
N LEU A 128 -4.62 -18.32 -14.26
CA LEU A 128 -6.07 -18.15 -14.44
C LEU A 128 -6.66 -19.12 -15.47
N ARG A 129 -5.88 -20.08 -15.98
CA ARG A 129 -6.40 -21.09 -16.90
C ARG A 129 -7.38 -21.99 -16.15
N THR A 130 -8.59 -22.14 -16.69
CA THR A 130 -9.56 -23.10 -16.17
C THR A 130 -8.96 -24.49 -16.17
N THR A 131 -8.85 -25.10 -14.99
CA THR A 131 -8.44 -26.48 -14.83
C THR A 131 -9.69 -27.27 -14.49
N ARG A 132 -10.05 -28.25 -15.33
CA ARG A 132 -11.09 -29.23 -14.97
C ARG A 132 -10.42 -30.29 -14.12
N HIS A 133 -10.91 -30.47 -12.89
CA HIS A 133 -10.55 -31.59 -12.03
C HIS A 133 -11.47 -32.78 -12.32
#